data_AF-A0AB73JGE1-F1
#
_entry.id   AF-A0AB73JGE1-F1
#
_cell.length_a   1.000
_cell.length_b   1.000
_cell.length_c   1.000
_cell.angle_alpha   90.00
_cell.angle_beta   90.00
_cell.angle_gamma   90.00
#
_symmetry.space_group_name_H-M   'P 1'
#
loop_
_entity.id
_entity.type
_entity.pdbx_description
1 polymer ?
#
loop_
_entity_poly.entity_id
_entity_poly.type
_entity_poly.pdbx_seq_one_letter_code
_entity_poly.pdbx_strand_id
1 'polypeptide(L)'
;MMNKEFIKRQMEIVGISKNRLKDITGVGYATINDFFNKDVYNIKAENYLKIVNELFTPFEQLLYANACEKSIGSKYDIEYWYDELVKRKVKQAFETGKIDIKKSGGVISDDNGILRQVPAHLIVTFKDVEGNSYIRIFDGETYRNSSKKEAVKQYFGIEYYTSI
;
A
#
# COMPACT_ATOMS: atom_id res chain seq x y z
N MET A 1 -6.41 4.37 -14.40
CA MET A 1 -7.24 4.25 -13.19
C MET A 1 -6.94 2.88 -12.58
N MET A 2 -6.60 2.81 -11.31
CA MET A 2 -6.44 1.56 -10.56
C MET A 2 -7.73 0.76 -10.54
N ASN A 3 -7.62 -0.54 -10.78
CA ASN A 3 -8.73 -1.48 -10.89
C ASN A 3 -9.48 -1.62 -9.54
N LYS A 4 -10.81 -1.72 -9.58
CA LYS A 4 -11.66 -1.89 -8.40
C LYS A 4 -11.30 -3.14 -7.56
N GLU A 5 -10.92 -4.24 -8.20
CA GLU A 5 -10.49 -5.48 -7.53
C GLU A 5 -9.16 -5.28 -6.80
N PHE A 6 -8.22 -4.55 -7.41
CA PHE A 6 -6.95 -4.20 -6.77
C PHE A 6 -7.18 -3.31 -5.53
N ILE A 7 -8.13 -2.37 -5.61
CA ILE A 7 -8.54 -1.54 -4.48
C ILE A 7 -9.21 -2.39 -3.38
N LYS A 8 -10.08 -3.36 -3.73
CA LYS A 8 -10.68 -4.29 -2.75
C LYS A 8 -9.62 -5.11 -2.03
N ARG A 9 -8.68 -5.70 -2.77
CA ARG A 9 -7.56 -6.46 -2.19
C ARG A 9 -6.78 -5.59 -1.20
N GLN A 10 -6.50 -4.34 -1.54
CA GLN A 10 -5.84 -3.44 -0.59
C GLN A 10 -6.69 -3.16 0.65
N MET A 11 -8.01 -3.00 0.53
CA MET A 11 -8.88 -2.87 1.71
C MET A 11 -8.82 -4.11 2.61
N GLU A 12 -8.75 -5.31 2.02
CA GLU A 12 -8.62 -6.57 2.76
C GLU A 12 -7.27 -6.66 3.48
N ILE A 13 -6.16 -6.33 2.78
CA ILE A 13 -4.81 -6.27 3.36
C ILE A 13 -4.73 -5.27 4.52
N VAL A 14 -5.31 -4.09 4.33
CA VAL A 14 -5.34 -3.03 5.35
C VAL A 14 -6.32 -3.37 6.49
N GLY A 15 -7.24 -4.31 6.26
CA GLY A 15 -8.25 -4.72 7.24
C GLY A 15 -9.37 -3.69 7.44
N ILE A 16 -9.77 -2.94 6.40
CA ILE A 16 -10.82 -1.92 6.50
C ILE A 16 -12.11 -2.30 5.76
N SER A 17 -13.25 -2.00 6.39
CA SER A 17 -14.57 -2.19 5.79
C SER A 17 -14.98 -1.00 4.91
N LYS A 18 -16.00 -1.17 4.06
CA LYS A 18 -16.62 -0.08 3.31
C LYS A 18 -17.17 1.04 4.21
N ASN A 19 -17.70 0.68 5.39
CA ASN A 19 -18.14 1.67 6.39
C ASN A 19 -16.96 2.50 6.90
N ARG A 20 -15.85 1.84 7.22
CA ARG A 20 -14.65 2.55 7.67
C ARG A 20 -14.08 3.43 6.56
N LEU A 21 -14.05 2.95 5.32
CA LEU A 21 -13.61 3.72 4.16
C LEU A 21 -14.47 4.98 3.95
N LYS A 22 -15.80 4.88 4.13
CA LYS A 22 -16.72 6.03 4.12
C LYS A 22 -16.32 7.05 5.19
N ASP A 23 -16.06 6.62 6.41
CA ASP A 23 -15.74 7.54 7.51
C ASP A 23 -14.40 8.25 7.33
N ILE A 24 -13.39 7.60 6.74
CA ILE A 24 -12.07 8.20 6.52
C ILE A 24 -11.99 9.06 5.24
N THR A 25 -12.74 8.70 4.19
CA THR A 25 -12.72 9.43 2.91
C THR A 25 -13.81 10.50 2.78
N GLY A 26 -14.87 10.40 3.60
CA GLY A 26 -16.09 11.21 3.46
C GLY A 26 -16.94 10.86 2.23
N VAL A 27 -16.60 9.81 1.47
CA VAL A 27 -17.40 9.36 0.33
C VAL A 27 -18.61 8.56 0.85
N GLY A 28 -19.81 8.90 0.36
CA GLY A 28 -21.05 8.27 0.81
C GLY A 28 -21.02 6.74 0.68
N TYR A 29 -21.59 6.04 1.68
CA TYR A 29 -21.57 4.58 1.72
C TYR A 29 -22.21 3.95 0.48
N ALA A 30 -23.34 4.49 0.01
CA ALA A 30 -24.00 4.02 -1.20
C ALA A 30 -23.07 4.11 -2.43
N THR A 31 -22.31 5.21 -2.57
CA THR A 31 -21.32 5.39 -3.64
C THR A 31 -20.20 4.37 -3.55
N ILE A 32 -19.63 4.14 -2.36
CA ILE A 32 -18.59 3.12 -2.15
C ILE A 32 -19.14 1.72 -2.45
N ASN A 33 -20.34 1.43 -1.97
CA ASN A 33 -20.98 0.13 -2.15
C ASN A 33 -21.24 -0.17 -3.63
N ASP A 34 -21.81 0.79 -4.34
CA ASP A 34 -22.07 0.71 -5.77
C ASP A 34 -20.78 0.54 -6.58
N PHE A 35 -19.74 1.32 -6.26
CA PHE A 35 -18.43 1.22 -6.92
C PHE A 35 -17.84 -0.19 -6.86
N PHE A 36 -17.97 -0.87 -5.72
CA PHE A 36 -17.39 -2.20 -5.54
C PHE A 36 -18.30 -3.36 -6.02
N ASN A 37 -19.62 -3.18 -6.00
CA ASN A 37 -20.56 -4.29 -6.24
C ASN A 37 -21.23 -4.25 -7.61
N LYS A 38 -21.32 -3.09 -8.27
CA LYS A 38 -21.90 -3.01 -9.61
C LYS A 38 -20.82 -3.31 -10.65
N ASP A 39 -21.20 -4.02 -11.70
CA ASP A 39 -20.31 -4.27 -12.84
C ASP A 39 -19.97 -2.98 -13.56
N VAL A 40 -20.98 -2.13 -13.76
CA VAL A 40 -20.88 -0.82 -14.38
C VAL A 40 -21.33 0.26 -13.39
N TYR A 41 -20.36 0.99 -12.84
CA TYR A 41 -20.60 2.18 -12.04
C TYR A 41 -19.55 3.24 -12.32
N ASN A 42 -19.98 4.40 -12.79
CA ASN A 42 -19.09 5.52 -13.06
C ASN A 42 -18.92 6.38 -11.81
N ILE A 43 -17.94 6.02 -10.97
CA ILE A 43 -17.59 6.83 -9.81
C ILE A 43 -17.00 8.17 -10.24
N LYS A 44 -17.43 9.27 -9.61
CA LYS A 44 -16.83 10.59 -9.86
C LYS A 44 -15.33 10.57 -9.54
N ALA A 45 -14.54 11.22 -10.40
CA ALA A 45 -13.08 11.29 -10.26
C ALA A 45 -12.63 11.81 -8.87
N GLU A 46 -13.33 12.80 -8.31
CA GLU A 46 -13.05 13.33 -6.97
C GLU A 46 -13.18 12.26 -5.86
N ASN A 47 -14.20 11.41 -5.94
CA ASN A 47 -14.45 10.36 -4.95
C ASN A 47 -13.46 9.21 -5.12
N TYR A 48 -13.17 8.88 -6.38
CA TYR A 48 -12.14 7.90 -6.71
C TYR A 48 -10.77 8.29 -6.16
N LEU A 49 -10.35 9.55 -6.39
CA LEU A 49 -9.07 10.05 -5.88
C LEU A 49 -9.01 10.04 -4.35
N LYS A 50 -10.10 10.39 -3.66
CA LYS A 50 -10.18 10.28 -2.19
C LYS A 50 -9.96 8.85 -1.71
N ILE A 51 -10.60 7.86 -2.35
CA ILE A 51 -10.45 6.44 -2.01
C ILE A 51 -9.01 5.98 -2.25
N VAL A 52 -8.44 6.27 -3.41
CA VAL A 52 -7.09 5.81 -3.77
C VAL A 52 -6.03 6.46 -2.92
N ASN A 53 -6.09 7.78 -2.68
CA ASN A 53 -5.08 8.48 -1.88
C ASN A 53 -5.09 8.06 -0.41
N GLU A 54 -6.22 7.59 0.10
CA GLU A 54 -6.29 7.03 1.45
C GLU A 54 -5.62 5.65 1.52
N LEU A 55 -5.94 4.79 0.55
CA LEU A 55 -5.51 3.39 0.52
C LEU A 55 -4.08 3.19 0.01
N PHE A 56 -3.59 4.08 -0.84
CA PHE A 56 -2.30 3.96 -1.51
C PHE A 56 -1.50 5.26 -1.41
N THR A 57 -0.23 5.09 -1.10
CA THR A 57 0.75 6.17 -1.23
C THR A 57 0.92 6.58 -2.69
N PRO A 58 1.38 7.82 -2.98
CA PRO A 58 1.68 8.21 -4.35
C PRO A 58 2.66 7.26 -5.04
N PHE A 59 3.60 6.69 -4.30
CA PHE A 59 4.56 5.75 -4.85
C PHE A 59 3.92 4.40 -5.22
N GLU A 60 3.03 3.86 -4.39
CA GLU A 60 2.27 2.64 -4.73
C GLU A 60 1.39 2.86 -5.97
N GLN A 61 0.80 4.05 -6.14
CA GLN A 61 0.05 4.40 -7.35
C GLN A 61 0.95 4.40 -8.60
N LEU A 62 2.18 4.92 -8.50
CA LEU A 62 3.17 4.89 -9.58
C LEU A 62 3.60 3.44 -9.91
N LEU A 63 3.86 2.62 -8.88
CA LEU A 63 4.21 1.21 -9.05
C LEU A 63 3.09 0.45 -9.77
N TYR A 64 1.83 0.69 -9.40
CA TYR A 64 0.68 0.10 -10.07
C TYR A 64 0.57 0.53 -11.54
N ALA A 65 0.77 1.81 -11.85
CA ALA A 65 0.76 2.29 -13.23
C ALA A 65 1.84 1.58 -14.07
N ASN A 66 3.04 1.43 -13.52
CA ASN A 66 4.15 0.73 -14.16
C ASN A 66 3.87 -0.77 -14.32
N ALA A 67 3.19 -1.39 -13.35
CA ALA A 67 2.73 -2.78 -13.44
C ALA A 67 1.68 -2.98 -14.55
N CYS A 68 0.76 -2.03 -14.73
CA CYS A 68 -0.19 -2.04 -15.84
C CYS A 68 0.55 -2.06 -17.18
N GLU A 69 1.51 -1.17 -17.39
CA GLU A 69 2.30 -1.12 -18.62
C GLU A 69 3.06 -2.43 -18.86
N LYS A 70 3.70 -2.98 -17.82
CA LYS A 70 4.45 -4.25 -17.92
C LYS A 70 3.59 -5.48 -18.18
N SER A 71 2.32 -5.45 -17.78
CA SER A 71 1.40 -6.56 -18.00
C SER A 71 0.96 -6.69 -19.47
N ILE A 72 1.06 -5.62 -20.26
CA ILE A 72 0.62 -5.62 -21.66
C ILE A 72 1.50 -6.57 -22.48
N GLY A 73 0.89 -7.59 -23.10
CA GLY A 73 1.61 -8.60 -23.87
C GLY A 73 2.51 -9.51 -23.04
N SER A 74 2.43 -9.43 -21.70
CA SER A 74 3.15 -10.30 -20.78
C SER A 74 2.31 -11.54 -20.44
N LYS A 75 2.98 -12.63 -20.06
CA LYS A 75 2.34 -13.81 -19.47
C LYS A 75 1.94 -13.60 -18.00
N TYR A 76 2.37 -12.50 -17.39
CA TYR A 76 2.10 -12.15 -16.01
C TYR A 76 1.15 -10.96 -15.93
N ASP A 77 0.24 -11.00 -14.97
CA ASP A 77 -0.76 -9.96 -14.75
C ASP A 77 -0.19 -8.76 -13.98
N ILE A 78 -1.07 -7.79 -13.73
CA ILE A 78 -0.75 -6.55 -13.02
C ILE A 78 -0.31 -6.84 -11.58
N GLU A 79 -0.93 -7.82 -10.91
CA GLU A 79 -0.65 -8.13 -9.51
C GLU A 79 0.76 -8.68 -9.35
N TYR A 80 1.14 -9.64 -10.20
CA TYR A 80 2.50 -10.16 -10.25
C TYR A 80 3.52 -9.04 -10.46
N TRP A 81 3.30 -8.18 -11.46
CA TRP A 81 4.25 -7.11 -11.75
C TRP A 81 4.34 -6.08 -10.65
N TYR A 82 3.23 -5.75 -9.99
CA TYR A 82 3.23 -4.85 -8.85
C TYR A 82 4.06 -5.42 -7.70
N ASP A 83 3.79 -6.66 -7.29
CA ASP A 83 4.49 -7.31 -6.19
C ASP A 83 6.00 -7.46 -6.50
N GLU A 84 6.33 -7.79 -7.75
CA GLU A 84 7.72 -7.89 -8.21
C GLU A 84 8.44 -6.52 -8.23
N LEU A 85 7.77 -5.45 -8.67
CA LEU A 85 8.33 -4.10 -8.66
C LEU A 85 8.59 -3.60 -7.24
N VAL A 86 7.66 -3.84 -6.31
CA VAL A 86 7.83 -3.53 -4.88
C VAL A 86 9.03 -4.30 -4.34
N LYS A 87 9.10 -5.61 -4.57
CA LYS A 87 10.20 -6.46 -4.10
C LYS A 87 11.56 -5.99 -4.61
N ARG A 88 11.67 -5.66 -5.90
CA ARG A 88 12.90 -5.12 -6.50
C ARG A 88 13.33 -3.82 -5.84
N LYS A 89 12.38 -2.90 -5.62
CA LYS A 89 12.68 -1.61 -4.98
C LYS A 89 13.20 -1.80 -3.56
N VAL A 90 12.56 -2.67 -2.78
CA VAL A 90 12.97 -2.99 -1.41
C VAL A 90 14.36 -3.64 -1.39
N LYS A 91 14.60 -4.63 -2.26
CA LYS A 91 15.91 -5.29 -2.39
C LYS A 91 17.03 -4.29 -2.71
N GLN A 92 16.83 -3.44 -3.72
CA GLN A 92 17.80 -2.42 -4.10
C GLN A 92 18.08 -1.45 -2.95
N ALA A 93 17.04 -1.01 -2.23
CA ALA A 93 17.19 -0.08 -1.11
C ALA A 93 17.98 -0.71 0.05
N PHE A 94 17.82 -2.01 0.29
CA PHE A 94 18.64 -2.74 1.26
C PHE A 94 20.10 -2.87 0.82
N GLU A 95 20.36 -3.24 -0.45
CA GLU A 95 21.71 -3.37 -1.01
C GLU A 95 22.48 -2.05 -0.97
N THR A 96 21.79 -0.93 -1.20
CA THR A 96 22.38 0.42 -1.21
C THR A 96 22.35 1.12 0.15
N GLY A 97 21.79 0.50 1.19
CA GLY A 97 21.64 1.09 2.52
C GLY A 97 20.69 2.29 2.58
N LYS A 98 19.86 2.50 1.56
CA LYS A 98 18.94 3.65 1.39
C LYS A 98 17.52 3.37 1.88
N ILE A 99 17.39 2.62 2.98
CA ILE A 99 16.10 2.22 3.53
C ILE A 99 15.95 2.69 4.98
N ASP A 100 14.79 3.31 5.30
CA ASP A 100 14.34 3.63 6.65
C ASP A 100 13.01 2.95 6.93
N ILE A 101 12.83 2.40 8.13
CA ILE A 101 11.64 1.62 8.48
C ILE A 101 11.10 2.09 9.82
N LYS A 102 9.83 2.53 9.83
CA LYS A 102 9.15 3.06 11.02
C LYS A 102 7.82 2.37 11.25
N LYS A 103 7.45 2.18 12.52
CA LYS A 103 6.10 1.74 12.91
C LYS A 103 5.19 2.96 12.89
N SER A 104 4.00 2.79 12.36
CA SER A 104 2.95 3.80 12.32
C SER A 104 1.59 3.13 12.54
N GLY A 105 0.57 3.95 12.71
CA GLY A 105 -0.79 3.50 13.01
C GLY A 105 -1.03 3.17 14.48
N GLY A 106 -2.20 2.62 14.78
CA GLY A 106 -2.72 2.44 16.14
C GLY A 106 -3.77 3.49 16.50
N VAL A 107 -3.98 3.70 17.80
CA VAL A 107 -4.86 4.76 18.31
C VAL A 107 -4.09 6.07 18.29
N ILE A 108 -4.51 7.02 17.45
CA ILE A 108 -3.96 8.37 17.36
C ILE A 108 -5.03 9.39 17.76
N SER A 109 -4.64 10.47 18.44
CA SER A 109 -5.52 11.62 18.63
C SER A 109 -5.36 12.57 17.43
N ASP A 110 -6.47 13.06 16.87
CA ASP A 110 -6.40 14.19 15.94
C ASP A 110 -6.25 15.53 16.68
N ASP A 111 -6.09 16.61 15.92
CA ASP A 111 -5.91 17.98 16.42
C ASP A 111 -7.10 18.49 17.26
N ASN A 112 -8.24 17.80 17.22
CA ASN A 112 -9.43 18.10 18.02
C ASN A 112 -9.59 17.17 19.23
N GLY A 113 -8.59 16.32 19.53
CA GLY A 113 -8.64 15.39 20.65
C GLY A 113 -9.44 14.10 20.37
N ILE A 114 -9.88 13.87 19.14
CA ILE A 114 -10.69 12.70 18.79
C ILE A 114 -9.75 11.52 18.53
N LEU A 115 -9.95 10.43 19.29
CA LEU A 115 -9.22 9.19 19.09
C LEU A 115 -9.67 8.52 17.79
N ARG A 116 -8.74 8.36 16.85
CA ARG A 116 -8.92 7.63 15.59
C ARG A 116 -8.05 6.38 15.63
N GLN A 117 -8.66 5.23 15.34
CA GLN A 117 -7.90 4.01 15.10
C GLN A 117 -7.51 3.92 13.63
N VAL A 118 -6.23 4.11 13.35
CA VAL A 118 -5.65 3.86 12.02
C VAL A 118 -4.98 2.48 12.02
N PRO A 119 -5.07 1.70 10.94
CA PRO A 119 -4.46 0.37 10.89
C PRO A 119 -2.96 0.45 11.17
N ALA A 120 -2.47 -0.38 12.09
CA ALA A 120 -1.06 -0.46 12.42
C ALA A 120 -0.28 -1.00 11.21
N HIS A 121 0.82 -0.34 10.86
CA HIS A 121 1.62 -0.68 9.68
C HIS A 121 3.07 -0.27 9.82
N LEU A 122 3.93 -0.88 9.00
CA LEU A 122 5.28 -0.37 8.78
C LEU A 122 5.27 0.61 7.61
N ILE A 123 5.92 1.75 7.79
CA ILE A 123 6.31 2.65 6.71
C ILE A 123 7.71 2.26 6.30
N VAL A 124 7.87 1.82 5.06
CA VAL A 124 9.17 1.52 4.45
C VAL A 124 9.51 2.65 3.50
N THR A 125 10.46 3.49 3.89
CA THR A 125 10.90 4.67 3.14
C THR A 125 12.19 4.36 2.38
N PHE A 126 12.19 4.67 1.09
CA PHE A 126 13.34 4.60 0.19
C PHE A 126 13.92 6.00 0.02
N LYS A 127 15.21 6.15 0.31
CA LYS A 127 15.94 7.42 0.23
C LYS A 127 16.66 7.52 -1.11
N ASP A 128 15.95 7.99 -2.13
CA ASP A 128 16.50 8.16 -3.47
C ASP A 128 17.04 9.58 -3.68
N VAL A 129 17.82 9.76 -4.76
CA VAL A 129 18.36 11.08 -5.12
C VAL A 129 17.26 12.08 -5.52
N GLU A 130 16.13 11.57 -5.99
CA GLU A 130 14.96 12.35 -6.42
C GLU A 130 14.01 12.69 -5.26
N GLY A 131 14.27 12.15 -4.06
CA GLY A 131 13.45 12.34 -2.87
C GLY A 131 13.15 11.05 -2.11
N ASN A 132 12.34 11.18 -1.06
CA ASN A 132 11.92 10.04 -0.25
C ASN A 132 10.59 9.49 -0.75
N SER A 133 10.59 8.26 -1.24
CA SER A 133 9.38 7.50 -1.57
C SER A 133 9.09 6.48 -0.47
N TYR A 134 7.85 6.01 -0.35
CA TYR A 134 7.52 5.01 0.68
C TYR A 134 6.36 4.12 0.28
N ILE A 135 6.32 2.92 0.85
CA ILE A 135 5.17 2.00 0.85
C ILE A 135 4.72 1.73 2.28
N ARG A 136 3.54 1.12 2.43
CA ARG A 136 3.01 0.69 3.72
C ARG A 136 2.82 -0.83 3.76
N ILE A 137 3.28 -1.48 4.82
CA ILE A 137 3.09 -2.92 5.06
C ILE A 137 2.10 -3.10 6.20
N PHE A 138 0.93 -3.64 5.88
CA PHE A 138 -0.14 -3.96 6.84
C PHE A 138 -0.10 -5.46 7.17
N ASP A 139 0.95 -5.87 7.89
CA ASP A 139 1.09 -7.25 8.37
C ASP A 139 1.40 -7.27 9.86
N GLY A 140 0.58 -7.98 10.64
CA GLY A 140 0.64 -7.97 12.10
C GLY A 140 1.86 -8.68 12.66
N GLU A 141 2.37 -9.71 11.97
CA GLU A 141 3.59 -10.42 12.37
C GLU A 141 4.83 -9.54 12.11
N THR A 142 4.93 -9.01 10.90
CA THR A 142 6.00 -8.09 10.48
C THR A 142 6.01 -6.84 11.38
N TYR A 143 4.84 -6.28 11.72
CA TYR A 143 4.73 -5.12 12.60
C TYR A 143 5.21 -5.40 14.02
N ARG A 144 4.92 -6.58 14.58
CA ARG A 144 5.28 -6.92 15.96
C ARG A 144 6.75 -7.30 16.14
N ASN A 145 7.43 -7.66 15.06
CA ASN A 145 8.85 -8.01 15.09
C ASN A 145 9.70 -6.88 15.73
N SER A 146 10.64 -7.27 16.58
CA SER A 146 11.57 -6.35 17.25
C SER A 146 12.60 -5.79 16.27
N SER A 147 13.00 -6.59 15.28
CA SER A 147 13.97 -6.22 14.26
C SER A 147 13.27 -5.91 12.94
N LYS A 148 12.90 -4.63 12.78
CA LYS A 148 12.12 -4.13 11.64
C LYS A 148 12.75 -4.44 10.28
N LYS A 149 14.09 -4.41 10.18
CA LYS A 149 14.80 -4.66 8.93
C LYS A 149 14.67 -6.12 8.50
N GLU A 150 14.89 -7.04 9.42
CA GLU A 150 14.78 -8.49 9.23
C GLU A 150 13.35 -8.87 8.92
N ALA A 151 12.38 -8.28 9.61
CA ALA A 151 10.96 -8.47 9.34
C ALA A 151 10.60 -8.11 7.90
N VAL A 152 11.02 -6.93 7.42
CA VAL A 152 10.76 -6.51 6.03
C VAL A 152 11.51 -7.40 5.03
N LYS A 153 12.73 -7.85 5.33
CA LYS A 153 13.45 -8.82 4.48
C LYS A 153 12.69 -10.14 4.36
N GLN A 154 12.21 -10.69 5.48
CA GLN A 154 11.43 -11.92 5.52
C GLN A 154 10.12 -11.76 4.76
N TYR A 155 9.38 -10.67 5.00
CA TYR A 155 8.13 -10.36 4.31
C TYR A 155 8.26 -10.38 2.79
N PHE A 156 9.35 -9.83 2.24
CA PHE A 156 9.61 -9.82 0.79
C PHE A 156 10.42 -11.02 0.29
N GLY A 157 10.79 -11.96 1.16
CA GLY A 157 11.67 -13.09 0.80
C GLY A 157 13.00 -12.64 0.19
N ILE A 158 13.67 -11.69 0.86
CA ILE A 158 15.00 -11.19 0.49
C ILE A 158 16.04 -11.97 1.29
N GLU A 159 16.56 -13.04 0.69
CA GLU A 159 17.72 -13.77 1.21
C GLU A 159 19.01 -13.15 0.64
N TYR A 160 20.03 -13.05 1.49
CA TYR A 160 21.40 -12.79 1.03
C TYR A 160 22.09 -14.13 0.88
N TYR A 161 22.54 -14.46 -0.33
CA TYR A 161 23.70 -15.31 -0.43
C TYR A 161 24.87 -14.48 0.09
N THR A 162 25.34 -14.78 1.30
CA THR A 162 26.70 -14.38 1.68
C THR A 162 27.62 -15.05 0.67
N SER A 163 28.19 -14.25 -0.23
CA SER A 163 29.34 -14.68 -1.02
C SER A 163 30.40 -15.17 -0.02
N ILE A 164 30.71 -16.46 -0.09
CA ILE A 164 31.81 -17.10 0.64
C ILE A 164 33.12 -16.64 -0.01
#